data_AF-A0A3A0G839-F1
#
_entry.id   AF-A0A3A0G839-F1
#
_cell.length_a   1.000
_cell.length_b   1.000
_cell.length_c   1.000
_cell.angle_alpha   90.00
_cell.angle_beta   90.00
_cell.angle_gamma   90.00
#
_symmetry.space_group_name_H-M   'P 1'
#
loop_
_entity.id
_entity.type
_entity.pdbx_description
1 polymer ?
#
loop_
_entity_poly.entity_id
_entity_poly.type
_entity_poly.pdbx_seq_one_letter_code
_entity_poly.pdbx_strand_id
1 'polypeptide(L)'
;MRSQISILSAVLIGFTVSACAPKVVVNKEAALQRAPSLVALLPADYPSGIRKERIDLINDLARSELQSGGYTVLDRNIVNTTCLDSGCSQRAELVKRYGVEGFFKVEVESISRNNFLAGYLNSIDGSLNLSGSDGREIFEVSHIETERGGLLFNSGQLFQGVISQVKNSGEDASFGNLASRFVRTIVNKIPLEKPSPQQTASAELKIGEIKQEKIGPLLVQLCAAGTAGQSASLVINRVKSNLREVAPGNYCGAYNVYDLGQDPQAVVEMRSALGATARAQAALNLPNECTLDSGVELVRENKRNKLLLAGSSQAPASRFVIYRSEDKSGPFQKVAEVKSASWTDRAAAGGEFYQVVCIDSSGKRSLPFAAVERSIIGSNRTGSSNA
;
A
#
# COMPACT_ATOMS: atom_id res chain seq x y z
N MET A 1 52.69 -17.56 64.98
CA MET A 1 52.45 -17.18 63.57
C MET A 1 51.55 -18.22 62.91
N ARG A 2 50.25 -17.93 62.76
CA ARG A 2 49.32 -18.74 61.95
C ARG A 2 48.65 -17.80 60.96
N SER A 3 48.98 -17.97 59.69
CA SER A 3 48.45 -17.20 58.57
C SER A 3 47.13 -17.83 58.13
N GLN A 4 46.04 -17.05 58.16
CA GLN A 4 44.76 -17.46 57.58
C GLN A 4 44.70 -16.98 56.13
N ILE A 5 44.56 -17.94 55.21
CA ILE A 5 44.27 -17.71 53.80
C ILE A 5 42.74 -17.70 53.66
N SER A 6 42.17 -16.52 53.40
CA SER A 6 40.76 -16.38 53.04
C SER A 6 40.58 -16.73 51.56
N ILE A 7 39.85 -17.80 51.28
CA ILE A 7 39.46 -18.23 49.94
C ILE A 7 38.25 -17.41 49.52
N LEU A 8 38.47 -16.44 48.62
CA LEU A 8 37.42 -15.67 47.96
C LEU A 8 36.70 -16.59 46.96
N SER A 9 35.49 -17.03 47.31
CA SER A 9 34.64 -17.81 46.41
C SER A 9 34.02 -16.87 45.37
N ALA A 10 34.50 -16.94 44.13
CA ALA A 10 33.88 -16.27 42.99
C ALA A 10 32.54 -16.95 42.67
N VAL A 11 31.43 -16.29 43.00
CA VAL A 11 30.08 -16.72 42.61
C VAL A 11 29.92 -16.42 41.11
N LEU A 12 30.18 -17.43 40.28
CA LEU A 12 29.86 -17.40 38.85
C LEU A 12 28.34 -17.55 38.70
N ILE A 13 27.60 -16.44 38.61
CA ILE A 13 26.18 -16.46 38.26
C ILE A 13 26.08 -16.76 36.75
N GLY A 14 26.02 -18.05 36.42
CA GLY A 14 25.73 -18.50 35.06
C GLY A 14 24.27 -18.20 34.71
N PHE A 15 24.02 -17.10 34.00
CA PHE A 15 22.74 -16.87 33.33
C PHE A 15 22.63 -17.86 32.17
N THR A 16 22.03 -19.02 32.41
CA THR A 16 21.62 -19.92 31.34
C THR A 16 20.44 -19.28 30.62
N VAL A 17 20.71 -18.79 29.40
CA VAL A 17 19.66 -18.25 28.53
C VAL A 17 18.89 -19.45 27.97
N SER A 18 17.86 -19.90 28.69
CA SER A 18 16.89 -20.86 28.17
C SER A 18 16.27 -20.27 26.90
N ALA A 19 16.47 -20.93 25.77
CA ALA A 19 15.77 -20.62 24.53
C ALA A 19 14.28 -20.88 24.79
N CYS A 20 13.51 -19.81 24.97
CA CYS A 20 12.08 -19.90 25.20
C CYS A 20 11.42 -20.37 23.90
N ALA A 21 11.12 -21.67 23.81
CA ALA A 21 10.28 -22.19 22.75
C ALA A 21 8.85 -21.62 22.92
N PRO A 22 8.15 -21.27 21.83
CA PRO A 22 6.77 -20.82 21.90
C PRO A 22 5.90 -21.88 22.57
N LYS A 23 5.01 -21.43 23.45
CA LYS A 23 4.08 -22.30 24.17
C LYS A 23 2.76 -22.31 23.42
N VAL A 24 2.38 -23.48 22.90
CA VAL A 24 1.08 -23.68 22.26
C VAL A 24 0.16 -24.37 23.25
N VAL A 25 -0.96 -23.72 23.58
CA VAL A 25 -2.03 -24.28 24.40
C VAL A 25 -3.19 -24.60 23.47
N VAL A 26 -3.42 -25.88 23.22
CA VAL A 26 -4.53 -26.34 22.36
C VAL A 26 -5.67 -26.84 23.25
N ASN A 27 -6.86 -26.30 23.07
CA ASN A 27 -8.06 -26.87 23.68
C ASN A 27 -8.45 -28.13 22.89
N LYS A 28 -8.22 -29.31 23.47
CA LYS A 28 -8.41 -30.60 22.80
C LYS A 28 -9.84 -30.82 22.30
N GLU A 29 -10.85 -30.28 22.99
CA GLU A 29 -12.25 -30.42 22.59
C GLU A 29 -12.56 -29.56 21.35
N ALA A 30 -11.96 -28.38 21.27
CA ALA A 30 -12.11 -27.48 20.13
C ALA A 30 -11.20 -27.87 18.95
N ALA A 31 -10.06 -28.52 19.20
CA ALA A 31 -9.13 -28.98 18.16
C ALA A 31 -9.70 -30.09 17.26
N LEU A 32 -10.77 -30.75 17.71
CA LEU A 32 -11.51 -31.71 16.87
C LEU A 32 -12.40 -31.00 15.83
N GLN A 33 -12.63 -29.71 15.99
CA GLN A 33 -13.33 -28.91 14.99
C GLN A 33 -12.35 -28.50 13.90
N ARG A 34 -12.75 -28.70 12.64
CA ARG A 34 -12.00 -28.29 11.46
C ARG A 34 -11.61 -26.82 11.57
N ALA A 35 -10.34 -26.52 11.29
CA ALA A 35 -9.84 -25.15 11.37
C ALA A 35 -10.66 -24.21 10.45
N PRO A 36 -11.10 -23.04 10.94
CA PRO A 36 -11.88 -22.11 10.15
C PRO A 36 -11.07 -21.58 8.97
N SER A 37 -11.68 -21.59 7.79
CA SER A 37 -11.08 -21.13 6.54
C SER A 37 -11.24 -19.62 6.35
N LEU A 38 -12.41 -19.08 6.73
CA LEU A 38 -12.72 -17.65 6.73
C LEU A 38 -12.72 -17.12 8.16
N VAL A 39 -11.75 -16.25 8.44
CA VAL A 39 -11.51 -15.69 9.78
C VAL A 39 -11.56 -14.17 9.76
N ALA A 40 -11.89 -13.57 10.91
CA ALA A 40 -11.72 -12.14 11.14
C ALA A 40 -10.59 -11.91 12.14
N LEU A 41 -9.66 -11.02 11.83
CA LEU A 41 -8.68 -10.53 12.80
C LEU A 41 -9.29 -9.36 13.55
N LEU A 42 -9.63 -9.57 14.83
CA LEU A 42 -10.23 -8.57 15.71
C LEU A 42 -9.25 -7.41 15.96
N PRO A 43 -9.76 -6.20 16.27
CA PRO A 43 -8.91 -5.10 16.72
C PRO A 43 -8.11 -5.54 17.96
N ALA A 44 -6.81 -5.23 18.00
CA ALA A 44 -6.02 -5.52 19.20
C ALA A 44 -6.41 -4.60 20.35
N ASP A 45 -6.18 -5.10 21.56
CA ASP A 45 -6.21 -4.29 22.75
C ASP A 45 -4.95 -3.42 22.82
N TYR A 46 -5.07 -2.22 23.40
CA TYR A 46 -3.98 -1.26 23.53
C TYR A 46 -3.63 -1.13 25.01
N PRO A 47 -2.75 -1.99 25.54
CA PRO A 47 -2.34 -1.88 26.94
C PRO A 47 -1.67 -0.51 27.17
N SER A 48 -1.95 0.06 28.35
CA SER A 48 -1.39 1.35 28.74
C SER A 48 0.14 1.33 28.65
N GLY A 49 0.72 2.28 27.92
CA GLY A 49 2.18 2.42 27.79
C GLY A 49 2.75 1.90 26.46
N ILE A 50 1.97 1.20 25.64
CA ILE A 50 2.39 0.85 24.27
C ILE A 50 1.79 1.85 23.28
N ARG A 51 2.64 2.37 22.38
CA ARG A 51 2.20 3.26 21.30
C ARG A 51 1.25 2.54 20.34
N LYS A 52 0.14 3.18 19.99
CA LYS A 52 -0.90 2.62 19.12
C LYS A 52 -0.35 2.12 17.79
N GLU A 53 0.58 2.88 17.19
CA GLU A 53 1.18 2.60 15.89
C GLU A 53 1.94 1.26 15.88
N ARG A 54 2.53 0.88 17.02
CA ARG A 54 3.26 -0.38 17.17
C ARG A 54 2.33 -1.58 17.19
N ILE A 55 1.20 -1.46 17.89
CA ILE A 55 0.16 -2.48 17.94
C ILE A 55 -0.54 -2.60 16.57
N ASP A 56 -0.80 -1.48 15.90
CA ASP A 56 -1.36 -1.47 14.54
C ASP A 56 -0.42 -2.16 13.55
N LEU A 57 0.90 -1.93 13.64
CA LEU A 57 1.89 -2.63 12.82
C LEU A 57 1.89 -4.15 13.07
N ILE A 58 1.87 -4.59 14.34
CA ILE A 58 1.81 -6.02 14.68
C ILE A 58 0.53 -6.66 14.10
N ASN A 59 -0.62 -5.98 14.21
CA ASN A 59 -1.88 -6.47 13.64
C ASN A 59 -1.84 -6.58 12.11
N ASP A 60 -1.27 -5.59 11.43
CA ASP A 60 -1.18 -5.62 9.97
C ASP A 60 -0.22 -6.72 9.48
N LEU A 61 0.88 -6.93 10.20
CA LEU A 61 1.78 -8.07 9.97
C LEU A 61 1.07 -9.40 10.25
N ALA A 62 0.29 -9.51 11.32
CA ALA A 62 -0.46 -10.72 11.65
C ALA A 62 -1.50 -11.05 10.59
N ARG A 63 -2.22 -10.06 10.08
CA ARG A 63 -3.12 -10.24 8.92
C ARG A 63 -2.37 -10.76 7.70
N SER A 64 -1.23 -10.16 7.37
CA SER A 64 -0.45 -10.58 6.21
C SER A 64 0.10 -12.00 6.35
N GLU A 65 0.58 -12.39 7.53
CA GLU A 65 1.11 -13.74 7.76
C GLU A 65 -0.02 -14.79 7.89
N LEU A 66 -1.20 -14.44 8.42
CA LEU A 66 -2.37 -15.33 8.37
C LEU A 66 -2.82 -15.58 6.93
N GLN A 67 -2.86 -14.53 6.11
CA GLN A 67 -3.15 -14.66 4.68
C GLN A 67 -2.11 -15.51 3.95
N SER A 68 -0.82 -15.33 4.27
CA SER A 68 0.27 -16.16 3.70
C SER A 68 0.16 -17.63 4.15
N GLY A 69 -0.36 -17.88 5.37
CA GLY A 69 -0.67 -19.19 5.94
C GLY A 69 -1.91 -19.88 5.37
N GLY A 70 -2.61 -19.26 4.41
CA GLY A 70 -3.76 -19.84 3.71
C GLY A 70 -5.13 -19.51 4.34
N TYR A 71 -5.16 -18.66 5.37
CA TYR A 71 -6.43 -18.17 5.92
C TYR A 71 -7.02 -17.08 5.03
N THR A 72 -8.34 -17.12 4.85
CA THR A 72 -9.06 -15.96 4.33
C THR A 72 -9.33 -15.00 5.48
N VAL A 73 -8.66 -13.85 5.50
CA VAL A 73 -8.87 -12.85 6.54
C VAL A 73 -9.82 -11.75 6.04
N LEU A 74 -10.93 -11.54 6.76
CA LEU A 74 -11.92 -10.50 6.46
C LEU A 74 -11.29 -9.09 6.46
N ASP A 75 -11.79 -8.22 5.57
CA ASP A 75 -11.29 -6.86 5.41
C ASP A 75 -11.32 -6.06 6.73
N ARG A 76 -10.23 -5.31 6.98
CA ARG A 76 -10.05 -4.55 8.22
C ARG A 76 -11.14 -3.51 8.43
N ASN A 77 -11.63 -2.85 7.37
CA ASN A 77 -12.63 -1.81 7.51
C ASN A 77 -13.99 -2.41 7.90
N ILE A 78 -14.34 -3.58 7.36
CA ILE A 78 -15.56 -4.31 7.74
C ILE A 78 -15.47 -4.71 9.22
N VAL A 79 -14.33 -5.27 9.64
CA VAL A 79 -14.13 -5.65 11.04
C VAL A 79 -14.16 -4.42 11.95
N ASN A 80 -13.42 -3.36 11.66
CA ASN A 80 -13.35 -2.17 12.51
C ASN A 80 -14.66 -1.36 12.58
N THR A 81 -15.50 -1.41 11.54
CA THR A 81 -16.82 -0.76 11.56
C THR A 81 -17.87 -1.55 12.34
N THR A 82 -17.68 -2.87 12.47
CA THR A 82 -18.60 -3.76 13.19
C THR A 82 -18.11 -4.03 14.62
N CYS A 83 -16.81 -4.21 14.82
CA CYS A 83 -16.16 -4.46 16.08
C CYS A 83 -15.42 -3.20 16.55
N LEU A 84 -15.99 -2.50 17.52
CA LEU A 84 -15.36 -1.30 18.11
C LEU A 84 -14.25 -1.64 19.13
N ASP A 85 -14.27 -2.85 19.67
CA ASP A 85 -13.34 -3.33 20.68
C ASP A 85 -12.83 -4.74 20.36
N SER A 86 -11.85 -5.19 21.16
CA SER A 86 -11.18 -6.48 21.00
C SER A 86 -12.06 -7.68 21.40
N GLY A 87 -13.15 -7.46 22.12
CA GLY A 87 -14.17 -8.47 22.44
C GLY A 87 -15.13 -8.71 21.28
N CYS A 88 -15.43 -7.65 20.52
CA CYS A 88 -16.41 -7.59 19.44
C CYS A 88 -17.78 -8.16 19.84
N SER A 89 -18.60 -7.34 20.50
CA SER A 89 -19.98 -7.71 20.86
C SER A 89 -20.86 -8.11 19.65
N GLN A 90 -20.49 -7.68 18.44
CA GLN A 90 -21.20 -7.94 17.18
C GLN A 90 -20.64 -9.13 16.37
N ARG A 91 -19.93 -10.09 17.00
CA ARG A 91 -19.44 -11.31 16.30
C ARG A 91 -20.53 -12.03 15.51
N ALA A 92 -21.72 -12.18 16.08
CA ALA A 92 -22.85 -12.86 15.42
C ALA A 92 -23.26 -12.19 14.10
N GLU A 93 -23.08 -10.87 13.98
CA GLU A 93 -23.34 -10.14 12.74
C GLU A 93 -22.29 -10.45 11.67
N LEU A 94 -21.02 -10.55 12.05
CA LEU A 94 -19.95 -10.94 11.14
C LEU A 94 -20.13 -12.38 10.63
N VAL A 95 -20.49 -13.31 11.51
CA VAL A 95 -20.82 -14.69 11.15
C VAL A 95 -22.01 -14.72 10.19
N LYS A 96 -23.11 -14.02 10.52
CA LYS A 96 -24.35 -14.05 9.72
C LYS A 96 -24.20 -13.38 8.35
N ARG A 97 -23.54 -12.22 8.27
CA ARG A 97 -23.45 -11.42 7.03
C ARG A 97 -22.31 -11.86 6.13
N TYR A 98 -21.18 -12.24 6.71
CA TYR A 98 -19.95 -12.50 5.97
C TYR A 98 -19.50 -13.95 6.04
N GLY A 99 -20.18 -14.81 6.81
CA GLY A 99 -19.82 -16.23 6.92
C GLY A 99 -18.53 -16.47 7.71
N VAL A 100 -18.13 -15.55 8.59
CA VAL A 100 -16.93 -15.71 9.42
C VAL A 100 -17.06 -16.96 10.29
N GLU A 101 -16.09 -17.87 10.18
CA GLU A 101 -16.06 -19.16 10.89
C GLU A 101 -15.27 -19.07 12.20
N GLY A 102 -14.28 -18.17 12.26
CA GLY A 102 -13.43 -17.96 13.45
C GLY A 102 -12.87 -16.55 13.57
N PHE A 103 -12.35 -16.24 14.75
CA PHE A 103 -11.86 -14.92 15.13
C PHE A 103 -10.47 -15.03 15.73
N PHE A 104 -9.49 -14.41 15.08
CA PHE A 104 -8.17 -14.23 15.61
C PHE A 104 -8.11 -12.95 16.47
N LYS A 105 -7.38 -13.02 17.58
CA LYS A 105 -7.06 -11.87 18.43
C LYS A 105 -5.57 -11.90 18.74
N VAL A 106 -4.88 -10.80 18.45
CA VAL A 106 -3.49 -10.60 18.86
C VAL A 106 -3.50 -9.82 20.17
N GLU A 107 -2.85 -10.36 21.19
CA GLU A 107 -2.64 -9.70 22.47
C GLU A 107 -1.14 -9.46 22.65
N VAL A 108 -0.76 -8.20 22.88
CA VAL A 108 0.62 -7.83 23.18
C VAL A 108 0.68 -7.47 24.65
N GLU A 109 1.31 -8.32 25.45
CA GLU A 109 1.40 -8.11 26.91
C GLU A 109 2.43 -7.03 27.25
N SER A 110 3.60 -7.08 26.60
CA SER A 110 4.64 -6.10 26.85
C SER A 110 5.54 -5.88 25.64
N ILE A 111 6.03 -4.65 25.51
CA ILE A 111 7.12 -4.30 24.59
C ILE A 111 8.20 -3.64 25.44
N SER A 112 9.30 -4.36 25.67
CA SER A 112 10.40 -3.88 26.50
C SER A 112 11.57 -3.43 25.62
N ARG A 113 12.21 -2.34 26.04
CA ARG A 113 13.45 -1.83 25.45
C ARG A 113 14.42 -1.53 26.58
N ASN A 114 15.45 -2.37 26.68
CA ASN A 114 16.52 -2.20 27.65
C ASN A 114 17.78 -1.76 26.90
N ASN A 115 18.13 -0.48 27.01
CA ASN A 115 19.39 0.03 26.50
C ASN A 115 20.47 -0.15 27.59
N PHE A 116 21.63 -0.70 27.23
CA PHE A 116 22.80 -0.82 28.08
C PHE A 116 23.98 -0.09 27.43
N LEU A 117 25.05 0.16 28.20
CA LEU A 117 26.19 0.98 27.76
C LEU A 117 26.79 0.53 26.41
N ALA A 118 26.73 -0.76 26.09
CA ALA A 118 27.29 -1.36 24.86
C ALA A 118 26.25 -1.93 23.88
N GLY A 119 24.95 -1.62 24.03
CA GLY A 119 23.92 -2.19 23.15
C GLY A 119 22.50 -2.04 23.67
N TYR A 120 21.60 -2.84 23.11
CA TYR A 120 20.19 -2.89 23.46
C TYR A 120 19.66 -4.32 23.42
N LEU A 121 18.64 -4.57 24.24
CA LEU A 121 17.79 -5.75 24.22
C LEU A 121 16.34 -5.27 24.09
N ASN A 122 15.75 -5.55 22.95
CA ASN A 122 14.33 -5.33 22.71
C ASN A 122 13.60 -6.66 22.86
N SER A 123 12.39 -6.65 23.42
CA SER A 123 11.52 -7.83 23.44
C SER A 123 10.07 -7.47 23.17
N ILE A 124 9.36 -8.40 22.53
CA ILE A 124 7.91 -8.39 22.39
C ILE A 124 7.40 -9.67 23.03
N ASP A 125 6.48 -9.51 23.99
CA ASP A 125 5.77 -10.60 24.65
C ASP A 125 4.28 -10.49 24.31
N GLY A 126 3.66 -11.61 23.96
CA GLY A 126 2.26 -11.64 23.60
C GLY A 126 1.78 -13.01 23.12
N SER A 127 0.51 -13.04 22.74
CA SER A 127 -0.16 -14.24 22.25
C SER A 127 -1.07 -13.99 21.06
N LEU A 128 -1.36 -15.06 20.32
CA LEU A 128 -2.34 -15.11 19.26
C LEU A 128 -3.40 -16.16 19.61
N ASN A 129 -4.63 -15.71 19.76
CA ASN A 129 -5.77 -16.52 20.16
C ASN A 129 -6.71 -16.73 18.98
N LEU A 130 -7.11 -17.98 18.73
CA LEU A 130 -8.19 -18.30 17.80
C LEU A 130 -9.42 -18.71 18.58
N SER A 131 -10.55 -18.06 18.31
CA SER A 131 -11.87 -18.46 18.82
C SER A 131 -12.81 -18.85 17.68
N GLY A 132 -13.72 -19.77 17.95
CA GLY A 132 -14.77 -20.16 17.02
C GLY A 132 -15.85 -19.08 16.86
N SER A 133 -16.78 -19.32 15.95
CA SER A 133 -17.96 -18.46 15.75
C SER A 133 -18.87 -18.33 16.98
N ASP A 134 -18.81 -19.31 17.89
CA ASP A 134 -19.49 -19.34 19.18
C ASP A 134 -18.73 -18.61 20.30
N GLY A 135 -17.54 -18.08 20.00
CA GLY A 135 -16.66 -17.40 20.96
C GLY A 135 -15.82 -18.33 21.83
N ARG A 136 -15.92 -19.65 21.69
CA ARG A 136 -15.06 -20.59 22.43
C ARG A 136 -13.65 -20.55 21.87
N GLU A 137 -12.67 -20.56 22.77
CA GLU A 137 -11.27 -20.59 22.40
C GLU A 137 -10.88 -21.97 21.86
N ILE A 138 -10.25 -21.96 20.68
CA ILE A 138 -9.77 -23.16 19.99
C ILE A 138 -8.32 -23.45 20.39
N PHE A 139 -7.47 -22.43 20.30
CA PHE A 139 -6.09 -22.48 20.78
C PHE A 139 -5.54 -21.09 21.06
N GLU A 140 -4.49 -21.06 21.87
CA GLU A 140 -3.63 -19.92 22.15
C GLU A 140 -2.18 -20.29 21.83
N VAL A 141 -1.49 -19.37 21.15
CA VAL A 141 -0.03 -19.44 20.94
C VAL A 141 0.60 -18.24 21.61
N SER A 142 1.36 -18.46 22.68
CA SER A 142 2.16 -17.42 23.34
C SER A 142 3.64 -17.55 23.02
N HIS A 143 4.30 -16.40 22.85
CA HIS A 143 5.71 -16.36 22.48
C HIS A 143 6.39 -15.07 22.96
N ILE A 144 7.68 -15.17 23.24
CA ILE A 144 8.52 -14.02 23.55
C ILE A 144 9.59 -13.93 22.47
N GLU A 145 9.55 -12.88 21.66
CA GLU A 145 10.60 -12.61 20.68
C GLU A 145 11.56 -11.57 21.24
N THR A 146 12.87 -11.83 21.16
CA THR A 146 13.90 -10.91 21.64
C THR A 146 14.90 -10.57 20.54
N GLU A 147 15.32 -9.31 20.46
CA GLU A 147 16.39 -8.85 19.59
C GLU A 147 17.48 -8.18 20.42
N ARG A 148 18.73 -8.59 20.17
CA ARG A 148 19.92 -7.97 20.74
C ARG A 148 20.67 -7.26 19.62
N GLY A 149 21.01 -6.00 19.83
CA GLY A 149 21.91 -5.27 18.94
C GLY A 149 22.91 -4.46 19.74
N GLY A 150 24.15 -4.38 19.28
CA GLY A 150 25.23 -3.74 20.01
C GLY A 150 26.58 -4.28 19.57
N LEU A 151 27.63 -3.49 19.80
CA LEU A 151 28.98 -3.93 19.53
C LEU A 151 29.43 -4.79 20.72
N LEU A 152 29.70 -6.07 20.47
CA LEU A 152 30.58 -6.83 21.34
C LEU A 152 31.96 -6.18 21.25
N PHE A 153 32.27 -5.29 22.18
CA PHE A 153 33.62 -4.79 22.34
C PHE A 153 34.51 -5.96 22.74
N ASN A 154 35.16 -6.59 21.76
CA ASN A 154 36.40 -7.29 22.03
C ASN A 154 37.36 -6.21 22.55
N SER A 155 37.87 -6.40 23.77
CA SER A 155 38.42 -5.41 24.70
C SER A 155 39.71 -4.67 24.25
N GLY A 156 39.94 -4.49 22.95
CA GLY A 156 41.15 -3.87 22.39
C GLY A 156 40.98 -2.65 21.48
N GLN A 157 39.77 -2.21 21.11
CA GLN A 157 39.57 -1.08 20.17
C GLN A 157 38.45 -0.14 20.63
N LEU A 158 38.78 0.77 21.54
CA LEU A 158 37.79 1.48 22.38
C LEU A 158 37.33 2.87 21.89
N PHE A 159 37.82 3.44 20.78
CA PHE A 159 37.65 4.90 20.58
C PHE A 159 37.14 5.42 19.22
N GLN A 160 36.60 4.59 18.33
CA GLN A 160 35.98 5.07 17.07
C GLN A 160 34.48 4.69 16.91
N GLY A 161 33.92 3.84 17.79
CA GLY A 161 32.56 3.31 17.67
C GLY A 161 31.42 4.17 18.24
N VAL A 162 31.72 5.27 18.94
CA VAL A 162 30.71 6.08 19.64
C VAL A 162 29.96 7.03 18.69
N ILE A 163 30.55 7.38 17.53
CA ILE A 163 29.96 8.34 16.58
C ILE A 163 28.96 7.66 15.62
N SER A 164 29.00 6.33 15.44
CA SER A 164 28.04 5.60 14.60
C SER A 164 26.70 5.29 15.30
N GLN A 165 26.63 5.37 16.64
CA GLN A 165 25.38 5.13 17.39
C GLN A 165 24.34 6.25 17.23
N VAL A 166 24.76 7.47 16.89
CA VAL A 166 23.84 8.61 16.71
C VAL A 166 23.12 8.55 15.34
N LYS A 167 23.55 7.66 14.43
CA LYS A 167 22.95 7.45 13.11
C LYS A 167 22.20 6.11 12.95
N ASN A 168 21.93 5.37 14.02
CA ASN A 168 20.92 4.29 13.99
C ASN A 168 19.49 4.86 14.04
N SER A 169 19.22 5.83 13.16
CA SER A 169 17.92 6.15 12.61
C SER A 169 17.36 4.91 11.89
N GLY A 170 16.23 4.32 12.23
CA GLY A 170 15.19 4.75 13.15
C GLY A 170 14.77 3.61 14.08
N GLU A 171 14.38 4.01 15.28
CA GLU A 171 13.72 3.18 16.30
C GLU A 171 12.59 2.30 15.73
N ASP A 172 11.95 2.75 14.65
CA ASP A 172 10.85 2.04 14.01
C ASP A 172 11.33 0.86 13.15
N ALA A 173 12.55 0.90 12.60
CA ALA A 173 13.06 -0.16 11.73
C ALA A 173 13.43 -1.44 12.53
N SER A 174 14.08 -1.27 13.68
CA SER A 174 14.38 -2.42 14.57
C SER A 174 13.09 -3.03 15.13
N PHE A 175 12.15 -2.18 15.56
CA PHE A 175 10.85 -2.64 16.00
C PHE A 175 10.10 -3.41 14.91
N GLY A 176 10.07 -2.91 13.67
CA GLY A 176 9.41 -3.59 12.55
C GLY A 176 9.97 -4.99 12.28
N ASN A 177 11.29 -5.16 12.31
CA ASN A 177 11.93 -6.46 12.14
C ASN A 177 11.61 -7.43 13.29
N LEU A 178 11.66 -6.93 14.53
CA LEU A 178 11.31 -7.71 15.71
C LEU A 178 9.84 -8.14 15.68
N ALA A 179 8.92 -7.21 15.37
CA ALA A 179 7.49 -7.47 15.23
C ALA A 179 7.20 -8.50 14.11
N SER A 180 7.86 -8.40 12.96
CA SER A 180 7.70 -9.36 11.88
C SER A 180 8.14 -10.77 12.29
N ARG A 181 9.28 -10.91 12.98
CA ARG A 181 9.72 -12.22 13.51
C ARG A 181 8.75 -12.78 14.53
N PHE A 182 8.33 -11.95 15.48
CA PHE A 182 7.34 -12.32 16.50
C PHE A 182 6.07 -12.90 15.86
N VAL A 183 5.45 -12.13 14.96
CA VAL A 183 4.22 -12.53 14.26
C VAL A 183 4.43 -13.79 13.43
N ARG A 184 5.52 -13.87 12.67
CA ARG A 184 5.82 -15.06 11.86
C ARG A 184 5.96 -16.30 12.74
N THR A 185 6.64 -16.17 13.88
CA THR A 185 6.83 -17.28 14.81
C THR A 185 5.50 -17.76 15.39
N ILE A 186 4.63 -16.86 15.87
CA ILE A 186 3.33 -17.27 16.44
C ILE A 186 2.39 -17.85 15.37
N VAL A 187 2.32 -17.25 14.18
CA VAL A 187 1.45 -17.73 13.08
C VAL A 187 1.91 -19.10 12.56
N ASN A 188 3.23 -19.33 12.41
CA ASN A 188 3.75 -20.63 11.98
C ASN A 188 3.55 -21.76 13.00
N LYS A 189 3.20 -21.43 14.24
CA LYS A 189 2.90 -22.40 15.30
C LYS A 189 1.42 -22.71 15.43
N ILE A 190 0.57 -22.03 14.67
CA ILE A 190 -0.83 -22.39 14.54
C ILE A 190 -0.90 -23.82 13.96
N PRO A 191 -1.64 -24.74 14.59
CA PRO A 191 -1.87 -26.06 14.03
C PRO A 191 -2.74 -25.94 12.78
N LEU A 192 -2.11 -25.70 11.63
CA LEU A 192 -2.76 -25.77 10.33
C LEU A 192 -3.06 -27.25 10.04
N GLU A 193 -4.34 -27.61 9.97
CA GLU A 193 -4.71 -28.73 9.10
C GLU A 193 -4.29 -28.31 7.70
N LYS A 194 -3.22 -28.91 7.17
CA LYS A 194 -2.81 -28.69 5.79
C LYS A 194 -4.05 -28.93 4.93
N PRO A 195 -4.55 -27.91 4.20
CA PRO A 195 -5.76 -28.08 3.41
C PRO A 195 -5.57 -29.31 2.54
N SER A 196 -6.49 -30.26 2.65
CA SER A 196 -6.50 -31.42 1.76
C SER A 196 -6.45 -30.89 0.33
N PRO A 197 -5.56 -31.39 -0.55
CA PRO A 197 -5.42 -30.91 -1.93
C PRO A 197 -6.75 -30.82 -2.71
N GLN A 198 -7.77 -31.54 -2.25
CA GLN A 198 -9.11 -31.57 -2.82
C GLN A 198 -10.01 -30.38 -2.47
N GLN A 199 -9.68 -29.54 -1.48
CA GLN A 199 -10.45 -28.34 -1.12
C GLN A 199 -9.96 -27.05 -1.79
N THR A 200 -8.88 -27.13 -2.55
CA THR A 200 -8.44 -26.13 -3.53
C THR A 200 -9.23 -26.19 -4.84
N ALA A 201 -10.51 -26.58 -4.78
CA ALA A 201 -11.45 -26.15 -5.81
C ALA A 201 -11.77 -24.66 -5.54
N SER A 202 -10.73 -23.81 -5.66
CA SER A 202 -10.88 -22.37 -5.80
C SER A 202 -11.98 -22.16 -6.82
N ALA A 203 -13.12 -21.61 -6.40
CA ALA A 203 -14.13 -21.16 -7.32
C ALA A 203 -13.41 -20.30 -8.35
N GLU A 204 -13.29 -20.84 -9.56
CA GLU A 204 -12.42 -20.31 -10.61
C GLU A 204 -12.79 -18.83 -10.77
N LEU A 205 -11.87 -17.93 -10.40
CA LEU A 205 -12.10 -16.50 -10.52
C LEU A 205 -12.18 -16.18 -12.00
N LYS A 206 -13.38 -15.83 -12.45
CA LYS A 206 -13.61 -15.46 -13.84
C LYS A 206 -13.80 -13.97 -13.89
N ILE A 207 -13.05 -13.34 -14.79
CA ILE A 207 -13.34 -11.99 -15.24
C ILE A 207 -14.07 -12.12 -16.57
N GLY A 208 -15.32 -11.68 -16.57
CA GLY A 208 -16.16 -11.64 -17.75
C GLY A 208 -15.91 -10.38 -18.56
N GLU A 209 -16.96 -9.90 -19.21
CA GLU A 209 -16.91 -8.71 -20.05
C GLU A 209 -16.57 -7.45 -19.24
N ILE A 210 -15.68 -6.63 -19.78
CA ILE A 210 -15.36 -5.30 -19.27
C ILE A 210 -16.02 -4.27 -20.19
N LYS A 211 -16.94 -3.49 -19.64
CA LYS A 211 -17.69 -2.43 -20.34
C LYS A 211 -17.21 -1.08 -19.88
N GLN A 212 -17.12 -0.16 -20.84
CA GLN A 212 -16.88 1.24 -20.58
C GLN A 212 -18.07 2.05 -21.10
N GLU A 213 -18.62 2.91 -20.25
CA GLU A 213 -19.71 3.81 -20.59
C GLU A 213 -19.32 5.26 -20.29
N LYS A 214 -19.66 6.18 -21.19
CA LYS A 214 -19.42 7.61 -20.99
C LYS A 214 -20.57 8.20 -20.20
N ILE A 215 -20.31 8.62 -18.96
CA ILE A 215 -21.32 9.22 -18.08
C ILE A 215 -21.18 10.75 -17.97
N GLY A 216 -20.09 11.32 -18.50
CA GLY A 216 -19.90 12.76 -18.57
C GLY A 216 -18.78 13.17 -19.52
N PRO A 217 -18.51 14.48 -19.69
CA PRO A 217 -17.47 14.98 -20.60
C PRO A 217 -16.07 14.42 -20.29
N LEU A 218 -15.75 14.26 -19.00
CA LEU A 218 -14.47 13.77 -18.48
C LEU A 218 -14.64 12.58 -17.53
N LEU A 219 -15.84 11.99 -17.49
CA LEU A 219 -16.16 10.88 -16.59
C LEU A 219 -16.55 9.66 -17.41
N VAL A 220 -15.84 8.57 -17.16
CA VAL A 220 -16.15 7.25 -17.71
C VAL A 220 -16.47 6.31 -16.56
N GLN A 221 -17.52 5.52 -16.74
CA GLN A 221 -17.82 4.40 -15.87
C GLN A 221 -17.21 3.16 -16.48
N LEU A 222 -16.40 2.45 -15.70
CA LEU A 222 -15.86 1.16 -16.08
C LEU A 222 -16.52 0.10 -15.21
N CYS A 223 -17.12 -0.90 -15.85
CA CYS A 223 -17.78 -2.02 -15.21
C CYS A 223 -17.16 -3.33 -15.68
N ALA A 224 -16.92 -4.27 -14.77
CA ALA A 224 -16.44 -5.60 -15.07
C ALA A 224 -17.39 -6.65 -14.47
N ALA A 225 -17.77 -7.63 -15.28
CA ALA A 225 -18.46 -8.82 -14.80
C ALA A 225 -17.47 -9.80 -14.19
N GLY A 226 -17.86 -10.55 -13.17
CA GLY A 226 -17.04 -11.56 -12.53
C GLY A 226 -17.74 -12.38 -11.45
N THR A 227 -16.96 -13.14 -10.70
CA THR A 227 -17.47 -13.92 -9.56
C THR A 227 -17.99 -12.98 -8.48
N ALA A 228 -19.19 -13.22 -7.95
CA ALA A 228 -19.83 -12.36 -6.94
C ALA A 228 -19.12 -12.41 -5.57
N GLY A 229 -19.23 -11.32 -4.80
CA GLY A 229 -18.70 -11.21 -3.43
C GLY A 229 -17.17 -11.18 -3.34
N GLN A 230 -16.48 -10.90 -4.45
CA GLN A 230 -15.02 -10.79 -4.52
C GLN A 230 -14.60 -9.32 -4.51
N SER A 231 -13.30 -9.07 -4.34
CA SER A 231 -12.77 -7.71 -4.51
C SER A 231 -12.33 -7.52 -5.96
N ALA A 232 -12.69 -6.38 -6.56
CA ALA A 232 -12.29 -6.02 -7.91
C ALA A 232 -11.61 -4.65 -7.91
N SER A 233 -10.66 -4.47 -8.81
CA SER A 233 -9.85 -3.26 -8.86
C SER A 233 -9.33 -2.99 -10.27
N LEU A 234 -9.27 -1.73 -10.64
CA LEU A 234 -8.65 -1.24 -11.85
C LEU A 234 -7.20 -0.85 -11.54
N VAL A 235 -6.24 -1.39 -12.30
CA VAL A 235 -4.81 -1.10 -12.16
C VAL A 235 -4.32 -0.40 -13.42
N ILE A 236 -3.75 0.79 -13.24
CA ILE A 236 -3.20 1.64 -14.32
C ILE A 236 -1.89 2.23 -13.82
N ASN A 237 -0.79 2.02 -14.54
CA ASN A 237 0.52 2.61 -14.20
C ASN A 237 0.93 2.46 -12.72
N ARG A 238 0.63 1.28 -12.15
CA ARG A 238 0.83 0.90 -10.73
C ARG A 238 -0.14 1.53 -9.72
N VAL A 239 -1.01 2.43 -10.15
CA VAL A 239 -2.10 2.95 -9.33
C VAL A 239 -3.23 1.94 -9.34
N LYS A 240 -3.72 1.57 -8.15
CA LYS A 240 -4.81 0.62 -7.95
C LYS A 240 -6.03 1.37 -7.42
N SER A 241 -7.15 1.25 -8.12
CA SER A 241 -8.42 1.84 -7.72
C SER A 241 -9.48 0.75 -7.58
N ASN A 242 -10.23 0.76 -6.48
CA ASN A 242 -11.23 -0.28 -6.24
C ASN A 242 -12.47 -0.09 -7.14
N LEU A 243 -13.02 -1.20 -7.63
CA LEU A 243 -14.32 -1.28 -8.27
C LEU A 243 -15.33 -1.77 -7.24
N ARG A 244 -16.50 -1.13 -7.16
CA ARG A 244 -17.56 -1.49 -6.21
C ARG A 244 -18.52 -2.48 -6.84
N GLU A 245 -18.86 -3.54 -6.14
CA GLU A 245 -19.94 -4.45 -6.56
C GLU A 245 -21.29 -3.71 -6.47
N VAL A 246 -21.89 -3.41 -7.63
CA VAL A 246 -23.19 -2.71 -7.73
C VAL A 246 -24.36 -3.68 -7.85
N ALA A 247 -24.08 -4.89 -8.32
CA ALA A 247 -24.97 -6.05 -8.33
C ALA A 247 -24.10 -7.31 -8.22
N PRO A 248 -24.63 -8.45 -7.75
CA PRO A 248 -23.84 -9.68 -7.64
C PRO A 248 -23.06 -10.00 -8.91
N GLY A 249 -21.73 -10.03 -8.80
CA GLY A 249 -20.80 -10.29 -9.90
C GLY A 249 -20.59 -9.11 -10.87
N ASN A 250 -21.08 -7.91 -10.58
CA ASN A 250 -20.89 -6.73 -11.42
C ASN A 250 -20.21 -5.61 -10.63
N TYR A 251 -19.00 -5.27 -11.04
CA TYR A 251 -18.12 -4.33 -10.33
C TYR A 251 -17.91 -3.08 -11.15
N CYS A 252 -18.31 -1.92 -10.64
CA CYS A 252 -18.23 -0.65 -11.35
C CYS A 252 -17.45 0.42 -10.57
N GLY A 253 -16.79 1.30 -11.30
CA GLY A 253 -16.16 2.52 -10.79
C GLY A 253 -16.29 3.65 -11.80
N ALA A 254 -16.43 4.88 -11.29
CA ALA A 254 -16.40 6.08 -12.12
C ALA A 254 -15.01 6.72 -12.01
N TYR A 255 -14.42 7.04 -13.15
CA TYR A 255 -13.07 7.56 -13.25
C TYR A 255 -13.04 8.85 -14.05
N ASN A 256 -12.20 9.77 -13.61
CA ASN A 256 -11.84 10.90 -14.46
C ASN A 256 -10.90 10.39 -15.54
N VAL A 257 -11.15 10.77 -16.80
CA VAL A 257 -10.30 10.38 -17.92
C VAL A 257 -8.83 10.82 -17.71
N TYR A 258 -8.59 11.90 -16.95
CA TYR A 258 -7.22 12.32 -16.59
C TYR A 258 -6.47 11.31 -15.72
N ASP A 259 -7.18 10.65 -14.80
CA ASP A 259 -6.57 9.71 -13.85
C ASP A 259 -6.21 8.38 -14.52
N LEU A 260 -6.87 8.08 -15.65
CA LEU A 260 -6.61 6.89 -16.45
C LEU A 260 -5.33 7.00 -17.29
N GLY A 261 -4.79 8.21 -17.45
CA GLY A 261 -3.62 8.47 -18.28
C GLY A 261 -3.83 8.13 -19.76
N GLN A 262 -2.77 8.29 -20.56
CA GLN A 262 -2.75 7.90 -21.98
C GLN A 262 -2.32 6.44 -22.17
N ASP A 263 -2.19 5.68 -21.08
CA ASP A 263 -1.61 4.34 -21.15
C ASP A 263 -2.70 3.31 -21.51
N PRO A 264 -2.54 2.56 -22.61
CA PRO A 264 -3.50 1.55 -23.01
C PRO A 264 -3.57 0.33 -22.08
N GLN A 265 -2.65 0.17 -21.12
CA GLN A 265 -2.55 -1.05 -20.30
C GLN A 265 -3.35 -0.98 -18.99
N ALA A 266 -4.63 -0.64 -19.07
CA ALA A 266 -5.53 -0.82 -17.93
C ALA A 266 -5.80 -2.32 -17.70
N VAL A 267 -5.67 -2.78 -16.46
CA VAL A 267 -5.94 -4.17 -16.08
C VAL A 267 -6.98 -4.20 -14.97
N VAL A 268 -8.06 -4.95 -15.15
CA VAL A 268 -8.97 -5.30 -14.06
C VAL A 268 -8.39 -6.51 -13.35
N GLU A 269 -8.11 -6.35 -12.06
CA GLU A 269 -7.68 -7.40 -11.17
C GLU A 269 -8.81 -7.73 -10.19
N MET A 270 -9.25 -8.98 -10.19
CA MET A 270 -10.12 -9.54 -9.17
C MET A 270 -9.30 -10.38 -8.20
N ARG A 271 -9.62 -10.27 -6.90
CA ARG A 271 -9.07 -11.14 -5.87
C ARG A 271 -10.18 -11.77 -5.07
N SER A 272 -10.05 -13.06 -4.89
CA SER A 272 -10.91 -13.76 -3.95
C SER A 272 -10.54 -13.45 -2.52
N ALA A 273 -11.49 -13.69 -1.61
CA ALA A 273 -11.20 -13.69 -0.19
C ALA A 273 -10.05 -14.68 0.13
N LEU A 274 -10.00 -15.82 -0.56
CA LEU A 274 -8.97 -16.88 -0.46
C LEU A 274 -7.63 -16.52 -1.14
N GLY A 275 -7.42 -15.27 -1.56
CA GLY A 275 -6.15 -14.82 -2.15
C GLY A 275 -5.89 -15.24 -3.60
N ALA A 276 -6.75 -16.09 -4.19
CA ALA A 276 -6.71 -16.32 -5.64
C ALA A 276 -6.88 -15.00 -6.39
N THR A 277 -6.23 -14.86 -7.54
CA THR A 277 -6.32 -13.64 -8.36
C THR A 277 -6.62 -13.99 -9.80
N ALA A 278 -7.41 -13.14 -10.46
CA ALA A 278 -7.61 -13.15 -11.90
C ALA A 278 -7.33 -11.74 -12.44
N ARG A 279 -6.84 -11.67 -13.68
CA ARG A 279 -6.53 -10.41 -14.36
C ARG A 279 -7.05 -10.45 -15.78
N ALA A 280 -7.61 -9.35 -16.23
CA ALA A 280 -8.02 -9.16 -17.62
C ALA A 280 -7.69 -7.74 -18.07
N GLN A 281 -7.23 -7.61 -19.31
CA GLN A 281 -6.94 -6.32 -19.92
C GLN A 281 -8.26 -5.60 -20.22
N ALA A 282 -8.32 -4.33 -19.83
CA ALA A 282 -9.42 -3.43 -20.17
C ALA A 282 -8.97 -2.54 -21.33
N ALA A 283 -9.56 -2.75 -22.52
CA ALA A 283 -9.39 -1.82 -23.63
C ALA A 283 -10.15 -0.53 -23.30
N LEU A 284 -9.44 0.50 -22.84
CA LEU A 284 -10.03 1.81 -22.63
C LEU A 284 -10.21 2.48 -23.99
N ASN A 285 -11.46 2.57 -24.44
CA ASN A 285 -11.84 3.41 -25.55
C ASN A 285 -11.92 4.84 -25.06
N LEU A 286 -10.76 5.43 -24.79
CA LEU A 286 -10.68 6.86 -24.57
C LEU A 286 -11.03 7.54 -25.88
N PRO A 287 -11.87 8.59 -25.85
CA PRO A 287 -12.25 9.28 -27.07
C PRO A 287 -10.99 9.69 -27.85
N ASN A 288 -10.86 9.21 -29.10
CA ASN A 288 -9.90 9.77 -30.07
C ASN A 288 -10.29 11.23 -30.26
N GLU A 289 -9.62 12.09 -29.53
CA GLU A 289 -9.76 13.53 -29.58
C GLU A 289 -8.60 14.06 -30.41
N CYS A 290 -8.74 15.27 -30.94
CA CYS A 290 -7.63 15.94 -31.60
C CYS A 290 -6.34 15.75 -30.77
N THR A 291 -5.26 15.30 -31.43
CA THR A 291 -3.97 15.06 -30.81
C THR A 291 -2.99 16.15 -31.24
N LEU A 292 -2.03 16.49 -30.38
CA LEU A 292 -0.89 17.35 -30.73
C LEU A 292 0.31 16.45 -31.01
N ASP A 293 0.78 16.39 -32.26
CA ASP A 293 1.83 15.45 -32.71
C ASP A 293 3.15 15.59 -31.91
N SER A 294 3.51 16.83 -31.54
CA SER A 294 4.73 17.15 -30.79
C SER A 294 4.46 17.61 -29.35
N GLY A 295 3.22 17.46 -28.87
CA GLY A 295 2.78 18.09 -27.62
C GLY A 295 2.76 19.62 -27.70
N VAL A 296 2.75 20.29 -26.54
CA VAL A 296 2.79 21.75 -26.42
C VAL A 296 4.19 22.19 -26.01
N GLU A 297 4.87 22.95 -26.86
CA GLU A 297 6.17 23.53 -26.51
C GLU A 297 5.98 24.92 -25.90
N LEU A 298 6.57 25.15 -24.73
CA LEU A 298 6.72 26.47 -24.13
C LEU A 298 8.11 27.04 -24.48
N VAL A 299 8.13 28.16 -25.18
CA VAL A 299 9.33 28.90 -25.58
C VAL A 299 9.31 30.28 -24.91
N ARG A 300 10.41 30.65 -24.25
CA ARG A 300 10.59 32.03 -23.74
C ARG A 300 11.19 32.91 -24.81
N GLU A 301 10.41 33.86 -25.31
CA GLU A 301 10.82 34.81 -26.34
C GLU A 301 10.59 36.24 -25.81
N ASN A 302 11.63 37.09 -25.80
CA ASN A 302 11.55 38.49 -25.36
C ASN A 302 10.90 38.71 -23.97
N LYS A 303 11.27 37.87 -22.99
CA LYS A 303 10.68 37.83 -21.62
C LYS A 303 9.18 37.50 -21.57
N ARG A 304 8.64 36.84 -22.60
CA ARG A 304 7.26 36.36 -22.65
C ARG A 304 7.21 34.86 -22.91
N ASN A 305 6.12 34.24 -22.48
CA ASN A 305 5.85 32.83 -22.71
C ASN A 305 5.09 32.66 -24.02
N LYS A 306 5.65 31.89 -24.96
CA LYS A 306 5.03 31.54 -26.23
C LYS A 306 4.79 30.04 -26.28
N LEU A 307 3.55 29.66 -26.59
CA LEU A 307 3.17 28.27 -26.78
C LEU A 307 3.12 27.95 -28.27
N LEU A 308 3.74 26.84 -28.65
CA LEU A 308 3.61 26.24 -29.98
C LEU A 308 2.63 25.06 -29.90
N LEU A 309 1.58 25.13 -30.73
CA LEU A 309 0.38 24.31 -30.67
C LEU A 309 0.24 23.54 -32.00
N ALA A 310 1.12 22.58 -32.26
CA ALA A 310 1.10 21.82 -33.50
C ALA A 310 0.11 20.64 -33.41
N GLY A 311 -1.01 20.74 -34.11
CA GLY A 311 -2.03 19.68 -34.20
C GLY A 311 -1.61 18.53 -35.12
N SER A 312 -2.23 17.37 -34.90
CA SER A 312 -1.97 16.17 -35.68
C SER A 312 -2.56 16.20 -37.08
N SER A 313 -1.83 15.63 -38.04
CA SER A 313 -2.34 15.39 -39.39
C SER A 313 -3.52 14.41 -39.44
N GLN A 314 -3.62 13.49 -38.47
CA GLN A 314 -4.67 12.48 -38.42
C GLN A 314 -5.98 12.99 -37.80
N ALA A 315 -5.91 14.03 -36.95
CA ALA A 315 -7.05 14.64 -36.30
C ALA A 315 -6.81 16.15 -36.06
N PRO A 316 -7.01 17.01 -37.09
CA PRO A 316 -6.63 18.42 -37.03
C PRO A 316 -7.47 19.20 -36.02
N ALA A 317 -6.78 20.02 -35.22
CA ALA A 317 -7.42 20.97 -34.31
C ALA A 317 -8.10 22.10 -35.11
N SER A 318 -9.36 22.40 -34.79
CA SER A 318 -10.06 23.60 -35.28
C SER A 318 -9.81 24.82 -34.39
N ARG A 319 -9.59 24.62 -33.09
CA ARG A 319 -9.22 25.66 -32.13
C ARG A 319 -8.52 25.05 -30.90
N PHE A 320 -7.84 25.90 -30.14
CA PHE A 320 -7.16 25.56 -28.89
C PHE A 320 -7.68 26.45 -27.77
N VAL A 321 -7.90 25.86 -26.59
CA VAL A 321 -8.22 26.57 -25.35
C VAL A 321 -7.01 26.46 -24.45
N ILE A 322 -6.52 27.61 -23.99
CA ILE A 322 -5.28 27.71 -23.21
C ILE A 322 -5.64 28.07 -21.79
N TYR A 323 -5.10 27.29 -20.86
CA TYR A 323 -5.23 27.48 -19.43
C TYR A 323 -3.87 27.78 -18.81
N ARG A 324 -3.87 28.58 -17.75
CA ARG A 324 -2.69 29.03 -17.01
C ARG A 324 -2.88 28.86 -15.50
N SER A 325 -1.81 28.50 -14.80
CA SER A 325 -1.74 28.40 -13.34
C SER A 325 -0.37 28.87 -12.84
N GLU A 326 -0.31 29.39 -11.62
CA GLU A 326 0.95 29.68 -10.91
C GLU A 326 1.55 28.41 -10.26
N ASP A 327 0.73 27.39 -10.04
CA ASP A 327 1.15 26.08 -9.51
C ASP A 327 0.99 24.99 -10.58
N LYS A 328 1.95 24.07 -10.65
CA LYS A 328 1.95 22.91 -11.55
C LYS A 328 0.70 22.03 -11.36
N SER A 329 0.15 21.99 -10.14
CA SER A 329 -1.04 21.22 -9.76
C SER A 329 -2.36 21.97 -9.98
N GLY A 330 -2.32 23.26 -10.32
CA GLY A 330 -3.51 24.10 -10.49
C GLY A 330 -3.81 24.97 -9.26
N PRO A 331 -4.91 25.75 -9.26
CA PRO A 331 -6.01 25.72 -10.23
C PRO A 331 -5.67 26.42 -11.56
N PHE A 332 -6.03 25.78 -12.67
CA PHE A 332 -5.85 26.31 -14.01
C PHE A 332 -7.05 27.18 -14.45
N GLN A 333 -6.77 28.39 -14.92
CA GLN A 333 -7.77 29.33 -15.42
C GLN A 333 -7.66 29.50 -16.93
N LYS A 334 -8.79 29.59 -17.64
CA LYS A 334 -8.81 29.86 -19.08
C LYS A 334 -8.29 31.27 -19.32
N VAL A 335 -7.23 31.40 -20.11
CA VAL A 335 -6.62 32.68 -20.48
C VAL A 335 -6.82 33.05 -21.94
N ALA A 336 -7.00 32.05 -22.81
CA ALA A 336 -7.19 32.30 -24.24
C ALA A 336 -7.94 31.17 -24.95
N GLU A 337 -8.45 31.51 -26.12
CA GLU A 337 -8.94 30.58 -27.12
C GLU A 337 -8.47 31.05 -28.50
N VAL A 338 -7.77 30.19 -29.24
CA VAL A 338 -7.08 30.57 -30.48
C VAL A 338 -7.30 29.54 -31.57
N LYS A 339 -7.23 29.98 -32.82
CA LYS A 339 -7.21 29.09 -34.00
C LYS A 339 -5.79 28.90 -34.57
N SER A 340 -4.85 29.72 -34.12
CA SER A 340 -3.46 29.69 -34.57
C SER A 340 -2.69 28.55 -33.92
N ALA A 341 -1.72 27.99 -34.64
CA ALA A 341 -0.76 27.01 -34.13
C ALA A 341 0.29 27.60 -33.16
N SER A 342 0.13 28.85 -32.75
CA SER A 342 0.93 29.46 -31.69
C SER A 342 0.14 30.54 -30.96
N TRP A 343 0.53 30.80 -29.71
CA TRP A 343 -0.03 31.87 -28.89
C TRP A 343 1.04 32.43 -27.96
N THR A 344 0.98 33.74 -27.67
CA THR A 344 1.91 34.41 -26.77
C THR A 344 1.16 34.99 -25.59
N ASP A 345 1.55 34.60 -24.39
CA ASP A 345 1.06 35.19 -23.17
C ASP A 345 1.70 36.57 -22.96
N ARG A 346 0.89 37.61 -23.08
CA ARG A 346 1.32 39.00 -22.87
C ARG A 346 1.20 39.44 -21.41
N ALA A 347 0.46 38.68 -20.59
CA ALA A 347 0.18 39.00 -19.19
C ALA A 347 1.03 38.18 -18.21
N ALA A 348 1.75 37.16 -18.69
CA ALA A 348 2.66 36.36 -17.88
C ALA A 348 3.87 37.16 -17.39
N ALA A 349 4.23 36.95 -16.13
CA ALA A 349 5.42 37.48 -15.47
C ALA A 349 6.60 36.47 -15.46
N GLY A 350 6.33 35.20 -15.80
CA GLY A 350 7.29 34.11 -15.87
C GLY A 350 7.11 33.10 -14.72
N GLY A 351 7.36 31.82 -15.01
CA GLY A 351 7.22 30.72 -14.04
C GLY A 351 5.84 30.05 -14.02
N GLU A 352 4.92 30.45 -14.90
CA GLU A 352 3.58 29.88 -14.98
C GLU A 352 3.56 28.52 -15.71
N PHE A 353 2.57 27.71 -15.35
CA PHE A 353 2.30 26.42 -15.96
C PHE A 353 1.11 26.55 -16.91
N TYR A 354 1.19 25.88 -18.06
CA TYR A 354 0.15 25.93 -19.09
C TYR A 354 -0.40 24.55 -19.40
N GLN A 355 -1.71 24.52 -19.66
CA GLN A 355 -2.43 23.38 -20.18
C GLN A 355 -3.20 23.80 -21.43
N VAL A 356 -3.17 22.98 -22.48
CA VAL A 356 -3.85 23.28 -23.74
C VAL A 356 -4.82 22.17 -24.09
N VAL A 357 -6.07 22.52 -24.32
CA VAL A 357 -7.09 21.62 -24.85
C VAL A 357 -7.31 21.97 -26.30
N CYS A 358 -7.14 21.03 -27.23
CA CYS A 358 -7.55 21.26 -28.61
C CYS A 358 -8.99 20.82 -28.83
N ILE A 359 -9.64 21.41 -29.82
CA ILE A 359 -11.03 21.14 -30.17
C ILE A 359 -11.09 20.92 -31.66
N ASP A 360 -11.66 19.78 -32.08
CA ASP A 360 -11.81 19.43 -33.48
C ASP A 360 -12.98 20.17 -34.16
N SER A 361 -13.20 19.88 -35.44
CA SER A 361 -14.26 20.50 -36.25
C SER A 361 -15.67 20.10 -35.83
N SER A 362 -15.82 18.95 -35.14
CA SER A 362 -17.07 18.50 -34.55
C SER A 362 -17.37 19.14 -33.20
N GLY A 363 -16.43 19.94 -32.67
CA GLY A 363 -16.55 20.58 -31.36
C GLY A 363 -16.11 19.69 -30.19
N LYS A 364 -15.57 18.51 -30.46
CA LYS A 364 -15.06 17.59 -29.44
C LYS A 364 -13.70 18.07 -28.94
N ARG A 365 -13.52 18.07 -27.62
CA ARG A 365 -12.33 18.59 -26.94
C ARG A 365 -11.36 17.46 -26.65
N SER A 366 -10.06 17.73 -26.62
CA SER A 366 -9.02 16.83 -26.13
C SER A 366 -8.86 16.88 -24.62
N LEU A 367 -8.13 15.90 -24.09
CA LEU A 367 -7.43 16.05 -22.81
C LEU A 367 -6.42 17.22 -22.88
N PRO A 368 -6.15 17.90 -21.75
CA PRO A 368 -5.21 19.01 -21.70
C PRO A 368 -3.79 18.49 -21.84
N PHE A 369 -3.07 19.05 -22.79
CA PHE A 369 -1.65 18.86 -22.98
C PHE A 369 -0.90 19.85 -22.09
N ALA A 370 -0.06 19.34 -21.18
CA ALA A 370 0.83 20.18 -20.39
C ALA A 370 1.93 20.76 -21.30
N ALA A 371 2.20 22.06 -21.17
CA ALA A 371 3.30 22.68 -21.89
C ALA A 371 4.65 22.28 -21.29
N VAL A 372 5.57 21.85 -22.13
CA VAL A 372 6.94 21.50 -21.73
C VAL A 372 7.87 22.61 -22.18
N GLU A 373 8.68 23.13 -21.26
CA GLU A 373 9.67 24.16 -21.57
C GLU A 373 10.78 23.59 -22.46
N ARG A 374 10.99 24.21 -23.63
CA ARG A 374 12.05 23.82 -24.54
C ARG A 374 13.38 24.39 -24.06
N SER A 375 14.30 23.52 -23.66
CA SER A 375 15.67 23.91 -23.30
C SER A 375 16.46 24.28 -24.57
N ILE A 376 16.74 25.57 -24.77
CA ILE A 376 17.63 26.02 -25.83
C ILE A 376 19.07 25.88 -25.29
N ILE A 377 19.70 24.74 -25.53
CA ILE A 377 21.16 24.62 -25.35
C ILE A 377 21.80 25.54 -26.41
N GLY A 378 22.48 26.58 -25.95
CA GLY A 378 22.95 27.68 -26.77
C GLY A 378 23.83 27.25 -27.94
N SER A 379 23.35 27.48 -29.17
CA SER A 379 24.22 27.60 -30.34
C SER A 379 24.59 29.08 -30.46
N ASN A 380 25.82 29.45 -30.09
CA ASN A 380 26.41 30.69 -30.57
C ASN A 380 27.95 30.66 -30.46
N ARG A 381 28.62 30.53 -31.61
CA ARG A 381 29.69 31.43 -32.13
C ARG A 381 30.56 30.69 -33.16
N THR A 382 30.13 30.69 -34.41
CA THR A 382 31.05 30.70 -35.56
C THR A 382 31.12 32.11 -36.11
N GLY A 383 31.88 32.97 -35.42
CA GLY A 383 32.35 34.23 -35.99
C GLY A 383 33.57 33.94 -36.85
N SER A 384 33.34 33.73 -38.15
CA SER A 384 34.37 33.78 -39.18
C SER A 384 34.89 35.21 -39.28
N SER A 385 36.17 35.43 -38.93
CA SER A 385 36.91 36.61 -39.32
C SER A 385 37.74 36.28 -40.56
N ASN A 386 37.28 36.72 -41.73
CA ASN A 386 38.08 36.90 -42.92
C ASN A 386 37.70 38.26 -43.52
N ALA A 387 38.52 39.27 -43.24
CA ALA A 387 38.86 40.43 -44.07
C ALA A 387 39.79 41.34 -43.26
#